data_AF-A0A3B9ZTH0-F1
#
_entry.id   AF-A0A3B9ZTH0-F1
#
_cell.length_a   1.000
_cell.length_b   1.000
_cell.length_c   1.000
_cell.angle_alpha   90.00
_cell.angle_beta   90.00
_cell.angle_gamma   90.00
#
_symmetry.space_group_name_H-M   'P 1'
#
loop_
_entity.id
_entity.type
_entity.pdbx_description
1 polymer ?
#
loop_
_entity_poly.entity_id
_entity_poly.type
_entity_poly.pdbx_seq_one_letter_code
_entity_poly.pdbx_strand_id
1 'polypeptide(L)'
;MAKINSLIAKIAGGNNPLFHELYGVNSSVLKEQADRYSSLMNEFNSVYSNDDVDLFSSPGRTEIGGNHTDHNYGRVLAGAVNLDNIAVAAKNGSNKIRIKSVG
;
A
#
# COMPACT_ATOMS: atom_id res chain seq x y z
N MET A 1 13.08 3.58 -6.92
CA MET A 1 13.53 3.02 -5.65
C MET A 1 14.14 4.11 -4.80
N ALA A 2 13.73 4.14 -3.53
CA ALA A 2 14.18 5.10 -2.53
C ALA A 2 14.57 4.35 -1.25
N LYS A 3 15.53 4.94 -0.52
CA LYS A 3 16.03 4.36 0.72
C LYS A 3 14.96 4.34 1.81
N ILE A 4 14.76 3.19 2.46
CA ILE A 4 13.76 2.99 3.52
C ILE A 4 13.81 4.08 4.58
N ASN A 5 15.00 4.41 5.11
CA ASN A 5 15.13 5.45 6.13
C ASN A 5 14.66 6.84 5.64
N SER A 6 14.91 7.16 4.37
CA SER A 6 14.42 8.40 3.76
C SER A 6 12.90 8.38 3.60
N LEU A 7 12.33 7.24 3.20
CA LEU A 7 10.88 7.07 3.07
C LEU A 7 10.17 7.17 4.43
N ILE A 8 10.67 6.45 5.45
CA ILE A 8 10.15 6.51 6.82
C ILE A 8 10.17 7.96 7.34
N ALA A 9 11.27 8.69 7.13
CA ALA A 9 11.35 10.09 7.54
C ALA A 9 10.31 10.97 6.82
N LYS A 10 10.04 10.73 5.53
CA LYS A 10 9.04 11.50 4.76
C LYS A 10 7.60 11.26 5.20
N ILE A 11 7.29 10.05 5.68
CA ILE A 11 5.92 9.70 6.13
C ILE A 11 5.75 9.82 7.64
N ALA A 12 6.80 10.19 8.37
CA ALA A 12 6.79 10.25 9.83
C ALA A 12 5.64 11.13 10.35
N GLY A 13 4.82 10.56 11.24
CA GLY A 13 3.65 11.25 11.78
C GLY A 13 2.44 11.31 10.85
N GLY A 14 2.57 10.88 9.59
CA GLY A 14 1.46 10.69 8.64
C GLY A 14 0.91 11.95 7.99
N ASN A 15 1.27 13.14 8.48
CA ASN A 15 0.77 14.41 7.96
C ASN A 15 1.53 14.82 6.68
N ASN A 16 1.15 14.25 5.55
CA ASN A 16 1.70 14.57 4.24
C ASN A 16 0.60 14.59 3.16
N PRO A 17 0.79 15.32 2.04
CA PRO A 17 -0.24 15.46 1.01
C PRO A 17 -0.74 14.14 0.41
N LEU A 18 0.16 13.17 0.22
CA LEU A 18 -0.20 11.86 -0.35
C LEU A 18 -1.13 11.09 0.60
N PHE A 19 -0.84 11.07 1.90
CA PHE A 19 -1.71 10.39 2.86
C PHE A 19 -3.03 11.12 3.06
N HIS A 20 -3.07 12.45 2.88
CA HIS A 20 -4.34 13.18 2.87
C HIS A 20 -5.24 12.76 1.71
N GLU A 21 -4.65 12.52 0.54
CA GLU A 21 -5.37 12.04 -0.64
C GLU A 21 -5.88 10.60 -0.46
N LEU A 22 -5.04 9.72 0.11
CA LEU A 22 -5.38 8.30 0.27
C LEU A 22 -6.31 8.02 1.46
N TYR A 23 -6.11 8.71 2.59
CA TYR A 23 -6.70 8.34 3.88
C TYR A 23 -7.48 9.47 4.55
N GLY A 24 -7.59 10.63 3.89
CA GLY A 24 -8.30 11.81 4.41
C GLY A 24 -7.48 12.58 5.45
N VAL A 25 -8.15 13.41 6.26
CA VAL A 25 -7.47 14.43 7.11
C VAL A 25 -7.46 14.09 8.60
N ASN A 26 -7.93 12.90 8.99
CA ASN A 26 -7.96 12.50 10.39
C ASN A 26 -6.54 12.15 10.88
N SER A 27 -5.99 12.94 11.79
CA SER A 27 -4.62 12.77 12.28
C SER A 27 -4.33 11.42 12.92
N SER A 28 -5.30 10.81 13.60
CA SER A 28 -5.16 9.47 14.18
C SER A 28 -5.01 8.41 13.10
N VAL A 29 -5.83 8.49 12.05
CA VAL A 29 -5.77 7.58 10.91
C VAL A 29 -4.45 7.76 10.16
N LEU A 30 -4.04 9.00 9.89
CA LEU A 30 -2.79 9.30 9.20
C LEU A 30 -1.57 8.74 9.94
N LYS A 31 -1.56 8.88 11.26
CA LYS A 31 -0.51 8.32 12.11
C LYS A 31 -0.48 6.79 12.05
N GLU A 32 -1.64 6.15 12.14
CA GLU A 32 -1.76 4.69 12.01
C GLU A 32 -1.20 4.21 10.66
N GLN A 33 -1.53 4.91 9.56
CA GLN A 33 -1.00 4.56 8.24
C GLN A 33 0.52 4.75 8.16
N ALA A 34 1.07 5.83 8.71
CA ALA A 34 2.52 6.00 8.78
C ALA A 34 3.22 4.86 9.53
N ASP A 35 2.64 4.41 10.63
CA ASP A 35 3.17 3.30 11.42
C ASP A 35 3.03 1.96 10.67
N ARG A 36 1.93 1.76 9.94
CA ARG A 36 1.72 0.58 9.08
C ARG A 36 2.76 0.47 7.97
N TYR A 37 2.99 1.55 7.21
CA TYR A 37 4.01 1.57 6.15
C TYR A 37 5.43 1.44 6.70
N SER A 38 5.73 2.11 7.81
CA SER A 38 7.05 2.05 8.46
C SER A 38 7.35 0.63 8.95
N SER A 39 6.38 -0.03 9.56
CA SER A 39 6.52 -1.42 10.04
C SER A 39 6.77 -2.37 8.88
N LEU A 40 6.03 -2.24 7.77
CA LEU A 40 6.20 -3.09 6.60
C LEU A 40 7.57 -2.89 5.92
N MET A 41 8.06 -1.66 5.83
CA MET A 41 9.41 -1.39 5.31
C MET A 41 10.49 -1.99 6.21
N ASN A 42 10.38 -1.83 7.53
CA ASN A 42 11.33 -2.41 8.48
C ASN A 42 11.34 -3.94 8.39
N GLU A 43 10.17 -4.56 8.28
CA GLU A 43 10.06 -6.00 8.08
C GLU A 43 10.69 -6.44 6.74
N PHE A 44 10.41 -5.72 5.65
CA PHE A 44 11.00 -5.99 4.34
C PHE A 44 12.54 -5.98 4.41
N ASN A 45 13.12 -4.96 5.04
CA ASN A 45 14.58 -4.87 5.21
C ASN A 45 15.12 -6.03 6.07
N SER A 46 14.41 -6.40 7.14
CA SER A 46 14.80 -7.52 8.01
C SER A 46 14.80 -8.85 7.26
N VAL A 47 13.78 -9.11 6.43
CA VAL A 47 13.62 -10.39 5.72
C VAL A 47 14.54 -10.49 4.49
N TYR A 48 14.75 -9.38 3.79
CA TYR A 48 15.40 -9.39 2.47
C TYR A 48 16.74 -8.65 2.40
N SER A 49 17.14 -7.97 3.47
CA SER A 49 18.37 -7.18 3.56
C SER A 49 18.54 -6.20 2.40
N ASN A 50 17.43 -5.57 2.01
CA ASN A 50 17.39 -4.58 0.93
C ASN A 50 16.61 -3.34 1.42
N ASP A 51 17.23 -2.19 1.25
CA ASP A 51 16.76 -0.90 1.71
C ASP A 51 16.36 0.05 0.58
N ASP A 52 16.54 -0.33 -0.70
CA ASP A 52 16.17 0.47 -1.87
C ASP A 52 14.88 -0.07 -2.48
N VAL A 53 13.75 0.54 -2.11
CA VAL A 53 12.41 -0.03 -2.30
C VAL A 53 11.47 0.93 -3.01
N ASP A 54 10.40 0.39 -3.58
CA ASP A 54 9.22 1.11 -4.03
C ASP A 54 8.00 0.69 -3.18
N LEU A 55 7.08 1.62 -2.98
CA LEU A 55 5.86 1.44 -2.19
C LEU A 55 4.64 1.39 -3.11
N PHE A 56 3.70 0.52 -2.80
CA PHE A 56 2.46 0.36 -3.55
C PHE A 56 1.27 0.28 -2.60
N SER A 57 0.11 0.77 -3.04
CA SER A 57 -1.19 0.58 -2.40
C SER A 57 -2.23 0.29 -3.48
N SER A 58 -3.18 -0.58 -3.15
CA SER A 58 -4.38 -0.81 -3.96
C SER A 58 -5.59 -0.94 -3.03
N PRO A 59 -6.63 -0.10 -3.20
CA PRO A 59 -7.85 -0.23 -2.41
C PRO A 59 -8.62 -1.50 -2.81
N GLY A 60 -9.38 -2.02 -1.86
CA GLY A 60 -10.50 -2.90 -2.17
C GLY A 60 -11.61 -2.13 -2.88
N ARG A 61 -12.68 -2.84 -3.25
CA ARG A 61 -13.85 -2.24 -3.88
C ARG A 61 -15.15 -2.85 -3.38
N THR A 62 -16.17 -2.01 -3.26
CA THR A 62 -17.56 -2.44 -3.11
C THR A 62 -18.28 -2.29 -4.44
N GLU A 63 -19.18 -3.22 -4.73
CA GLU A 63 -20.04 -3.19 -5.91
C GLU A 63 -21.41 -2.66 -5.50
N ILE A 64 -21.80 -1.53 -6.08
CA ILE A 64 -23.05 -0.83 -5.77
C ILE A 64 -24.17 -1.36 -6.68
N GLY A 65 -23.83 -1.76 -7.91
CA GLY A 65 -24.76 -2.39 -8.83
C GLY A 65 -24.07 -2.92 -10.09
N GLY A 66 -24.79 -3.76 -10.83
CA GLY A 66 -24.24 -4.46 -12.00
C GLY A 66 -23.73 -5.88 -11.70
N ASN A 67 -24.23 -6.52 -10.64
CA ASN A 67 -23.81 -7.86 -10.21
C ASN A 67 -23.87 -8.89 -11.34
N HIS A 68 -22.78 -9.66 -11.48
CA HIS A 68 -22.62 -10.72 -12.49
C HIS A 68 -22.77 -10.24 -13.95
N THR A 69 -22.59 -8.95 -14.22
CA THR A 69 -22.67 -8.41 -15.58
C THR A 69 -21.31 -8.23 -16.24
N ASP A 70 -20.23 -8.10 -15.47
CA ASP A 70 -18.86 -7.87 -15.94
C ASP A 70 -18.36 -8.97 -16.88
N HIS A 71 -18.53 -10.23 -16.51
CA HIS A 71 -18.16 -11.39 -17.34
C HIS A 71 -19.08 -11.60 -18.56
N ASN A 72 -20.13 -10.80 -18.69
CA ASN A 72 -21.06 -10.77 -19.81
C ASN A 72 -20.94 -9.48 -20.65
N TYR A 73 -19.83 -8.74 -20.53
CA TYR A 73 -19.62 -7.45 -21.20
C TYR A 73 -20.62 -6.35 -20.80
N GLY A 74 -21.24 -6.48 -19.63
CA GLY A 74 -22.12 -5.47 -19.04
C GLY A 74 -21.35 -4.30 -18.41
N ARG A 75 -22.05 -3.51 -17.58
CA ARG A 75 -21.47 -2.35 -16.89
C ARG A 75 -21.67 -2.51 -15.39
N VAL A 76 -20.62 -2.17 -14.63
CA VAL A 76 -20.61 -2.23 -13.16
C VAL A 76 -20.47 -0.83 -12.60
N LEU A 77 -21.18 -0.55 -11.51
CA LEU A 77 -20.95 0.62 -10.66
C LEU A 77 -20.24 0.15 -9.38
N ALA A 78 -18.96 0.47 -9.25
CA ALA A 78 -18.16 0.13 -8.08
C ALA A 78 -17.51 1.38 -7.47
N GLY A 79 -17.28 1.33 -6.16
CA GLY A 79 -16.54 2.35 -5.42
C GLY A 79 -15.34 1.72 -4.72
N ALA A 80 -14.20 2.40 -4.75
CA ALA A 80 -13.07 2.05 -3.89
C ALA A 80 -13.46 2.21 -2.42
N VAL A 81 -13.03 1.28 -1.57
CA VAL A 81 -13.17 1.41 -0.11
C VAL A 81 -11.85 1.89 0.49
N ASN A 82 -11.91 2.45 1.70
CA ASN A 82 -10.71 2.97 2.38
C ASN A 82 -9.73 1.87 2.82
N LEU A 83 -10.18 0.61 2.86
CA LEU A 83 -9.32 -0.55 3.14
C LEU A 83 -8.49 -0.88 1.90
N ASP A 84 -7.18 -0.97 2.08
CA ASP A 84 -6.21 -1.22 1.02
C ASP A 84 -5.17 -2.29 1.38
N ASN A 85 -4.64 -2.93 0.34
CA ASN A 85 -3.43 -3.73 0.44
C ASN A 85 -2.23 -2.86 0.11
N ILE A 86 -1.24 -2.85 0.99
CA ILE A 86 0.03 -2.15 0.75
C ILE A 86 1.16 -3.15 0.52
N ALA A 87 2.15 -2.75 -0.27
CA ALA A 87 3.33 -3.57 -0.55
C ALA A 87 4.60 -2.72 -0.56
N VAL A 88 5.67 -3.34 -0.07
CA VAL A 88 7.06 -2.88 -0.24
C VAL A 88 7.72 -3.87 -1.18
N ALA A 89 8.32 -3.38 -2.26
CA ALA A 89 8.96 -4.22 -3.25
C ALA A 89 10.29 -3.64 -3.72
N ALA A 90 11.19 -4.53 -4.12
CA ALA A 90 12.46 -4.17 -4.75
C ALA A 90 12.86 -5.23 -5.78
N LYS A 91 13.63 -4.81 -6.78
CA LYS A 91 14.27 -5.77 -7.69
C LYS A 91 15.32 -6.58 -6.91
N ASN A 92 15.36 -7.89 -7.15
CA ASN A 92 16.31 -8.79 -6.48
C ASN A 92 17.41 -9.33 -7.42
N GLY A 93 17.43 -8.92 -8.70
CA GLY A 93 18.44 -9.32 -9.67
C GLY A 93 18.39 -10.80 -10.08
N SER A 94 17.29 -11.51 -9.82
CA SER A 94 17.14 -12.93 -10.13
C SER A 94 15.86 -13.22 -10.91
N ASN A 95 15.75 -14.43 -11.47
CA ASN A 95 14.52 -14.94 -12.09
C ASN A 95 13.56 -15.59 -11.08
N LYS A 96 13.69 -15.27 -9.79
CA LYS A 96 12.84 -15.82 -8.72
C LYS A 96 12.08 -14.72 -8.02
N ILE A 97 10.77 -14.88 -7.91
CA ILE A 97 9.91 -14.01 -7.11
C ILE A 97 9.89 -14.55 -5.67
N ARG A 98 10.10 -13.67 -4.69
CA ARG A 98 9.95 -13.99 -3.26
C ARG A 98 8.89 -13.08 -2.68
N ILE A 99 7.89 -13.66 -2.03
CA ILE A 99 6.76 -12.92 -1.45
C ILE A 99 6.64 -13.33 0.02
N LYS A 100 6.33 -12.37 0.87
CA LYS A 100 5.90 -12.56 2.25
C LYS A 100 4.66 -11.70 2.49
N SER A 101 3.63 -12.28 3.12
CA SER A 101 2.45 -11.57 3.60
C SER A 101 2.47 -11.53 5.13
N VAL A 102 1.87 -10.50 5.72
CA VAL A 102 1.64 -10.41 7.17
C VAL A 102 0.52 -11.35 7.66
N GLY A 103 -0.30 -11.86 6.73
CA GLY A 103 -1.46 -12.70 7.03
C GLY A 103 -2.72 -12.09 6.47
#